data_AF-A0A9D0P0P0-F1
#
_entry.id   AF-A0A9D0P0P0-F1
#
_cell.length_a   1.000
_cell.length_b   1.000
_cell.length_c   1.000
_cell.angle_alpha   90.00
_cell.angle_beta   90.00
_cell.angle_gamma   90.00
#
_symmetry.space_group_name_H-M   'P 1'
#
loop_
_entity.id
_entity.type
_entity.pdbx_description
1 polymer ?
#
loop_
_entity_poly.entity_id
_entity_poly.type
_entity_poly.pdbx_seq_one_letter_code
_entity_poly.pdbx_strand_id
1 'polypeptide(L)'
;TRIAGCAGFSVREDKVYVYTFKACLLVCGGAVNVFRPRSVGEGLGRAWYPVWNAGSTYAMAAEAGAELTLMENRFVPARFKDGYGPVGAWFLLFKAKSMNAFGEDYQEKNYADLAAAGYDGYTAGFQMGTCLRNHLMIKEMKAGRGPIFIDTPTAMAKLAENMTPKEIKHLEAEAWEDFLDMTIGQCGVWAGENIEPDKSMSELMPTEPYLLGSHAGCAGIWCSGPDDLPGTPDHYHWGYNRMTTVNGLFTGGDGVGASGHKFSSGAFTEGRIAAKSMVKYVMDNPDFKPELDRSVADIVEEIYAPVRTFLEHKDYTTAIDVNPHYITPKMLQLRLQKIMDEYVAGISTLYQTNATMLDVAERKLNMLREDAKKMRAKDRHELLRAWENFHRILAAMAHMKHIQFREETRYPGYYYRTDHLAIDDEHWKCFVNSTYNKDTGEWTLKKVKWVGLVTKGEKEPSAMSHTGAEV
;
A
#
# COMPACT_ATOMS: atom_id res chain seq x y z
N THR A 1 23.89 3.81 12.26
CA THR A 1 23.35 2.56 12.83
C THR A 1 23.67 1.38 11.92
N ARG A 2 23.84 0.17 12.46
CA ARG A 2 24.13 -1.07 11.71
C ARG A 2 23.25 -2.19 12.24
N ILE A 3 22.68 -3.01 11.35
CA ILE A 3 21.86 -4.15 11.77
C ILE A 3 22.73 -5.28 12.34
N ALA A 4 22.22 -5.97 13.36
CA ALA A 4 22.93 -7.08 13.99
C ALA A 4 22.14 -8.39 14.03
N GLY A 5 20.81 -8.32 13.98
CA GLY A 5 19.96 -9.48 14.13
C GLY A 5 18.48 -9.17 14.03
N CYS A 6 17.66 -10.19 14.25
CA CYS A 6 16.22 -10.08 14.45
C CYS A 6 15.75 -11.14 15.44
N ALA A 7 14.52 -10.99 15.90
CA ALA A 7 13.84 -11.99 16.72
C ALA A 7 12.44 -12.27 16.19
N GLY A 8 11.94 -13.47 16.47
CA GLY A 8 10.59 -13.88 16.12
C GLY A 8 10.17 -15.08 16.96
N PHE A 9 8.95 -15.55 16.76
CA PHE A 9 8.40 -16.70 17.48
C PHE A 9 7.68 -17.65 16.53
N SER A 10 7.62 -18.93 16.91
CA SER A 10 6.84 -19.92 16.18
C SER A 10 5.35 -19.73 16.45
N VAL A 11 4.56 -19.81 15.38
CA VAL A 11 3.09 -19.88 15.45
C VAL A 11 2.57 -21.32 15.53
N ARG A 12 3.47 -22.29 15.77
CA ARG A 12 3.19 -23.72 15.88
C ARG A 12 3.75 -24.37 17.14
N GLU A 13 4.82 -23.80 17.70
CA GLU A 13 5.54 -24.28 18.87
C GLU A 13 5.79 -23.11 19.83
N ASP A 14 6.03 -23.40 21.11
CA ASP A 14 6.35 -22.38 22.10
C ASP A 14 7.86 -22.09 22.08
N LYS A 15 8.31 -21.43 21.01
CA LYS A 15 9.72 -21.18 20.74
C LYS A 15 9.95 -19.77 20.20
N VAL A 16 10.86 -19.04 20.83
CA VAL A 16 11.43 -17.78 20.31
C VAL A 16 12.72 -18.08 19.59
N TYR A 17 12.89 -17.46 18.43
CA TYR A 17 14.09 -17.49 17.63
C TYR A 17 14.77 -16.14 17.69
N VAL A 18 16.08 -16.15 17.94
CA VAL A 18 16.95 -14.98 17.87
C VAL A 18 18.03 -15.28 16.85
N TYR A 19 18.12 -14.45 15.81
CA TYR A 19 19.07 -14.60 14.72
C TYR A 19 20.07 -13.46 14.77
N THR A 20 21.36 -13.76 14.65
CA THR A 20 22.39 -12.77 14.36
C THR A 20 22.87 -12.93 12.93
N PHE A 21 23.07 -11.83 12.23
CA PHE A 21 23.48 -11.84 10.82
C PHE A 21 24.28 -10.59 10.46
N LYS A 22 25.17 -10.74 9.48
CA LYS A 22 25.95 -9.62 8.92
C LYS A 22 25.10 -8.72 8.02
N ALA A 23 24.14 -9.31 7.31
CA ALA A 23 23.22 -8.62 6.42
C ALA A 23 21.84 -9.27 6.46
N CYS A 24 20.78 -8.48 6.22
CA CYS A 24 19.39 -8.95 6.18
C CYS A 24 18.65 -8.35 4.99
N LEU A 25 17.81 -9.19 4.37
CA LEU A 25 16.83 -8.78 3.37
C LEU A 25 15.44 -8.74 4.00
N LEU A 26 14.94 -7.53 4.26
CA LEU A 26 13.63 -7.32 4.86
C LEU A 26 12.55 -7.20 3.78
N VAL A 27 11.79 -8.26 3.51
CA VAL A 27 10.83 -8.34 2.40
C VAL A 27 9.47 -8.92 2.83
N CYS A 28 8.83 -8.30 3.82
CA CYS A 28 7.57 -8.76 4.42
C CYS A 28 6.31 -8.15 3.78
N GLY A 29 6.38 -7.71 2.53
CA GLY A 29 5.27 -7.05 1.82
C GLY A 29 4.93 -5.64 2.34
N GLY A 30 3.85 -5.06 1.82
CA GLY A 30 3.33 -3.75 2.21
C GLY A 30 2.46 -3.78 3.49
N ALA A 31 1.47 -2.90 3.57
CA ALA A 31 0.52 -2.79 4.69
C ALA A 31 -0.94 -2.67 4.21
N VAL A 32 -1.78 -3.57 4.72
CA VAL A 32 -3.21 -3.73 4.43
C VAL A 32 -3.99 -3.78 5.76
N ASN A 33 -5.29 -3.49 5.71
CA ASN A 33 -6.14 -3.36 6.90
C ASN A 33 -5.65 -2.30 7.90
N VAL A 34 -4.86 -1.33 7.42
CA VAL A 34 -4.55 -0.09 8.13
C VAL A 34 -5.77 0.84 8.14
N PHE A 35 -6.54 0.84 7.04
CA PHE A 35 -7.81 1.55 6.89
C PHE A 35 -8.99 0.60 7.05
N ARG A 36 -10.15 1.14 7.46
CA ARG A 36 -11.41 0.40 7.46
C ARG A 36 -11.80 0.08 6.01
N PRO A 37 -12.01 -1.20 5.65
CA PRO A 37 -12.49 -1.57 4.32
C PRO A 37 -13.98 -1.28 4.15
N ARG A 38 -14.47 -1.40 2.91
CA ARG A 38 -15.90 -1.22 2.59
C ARG A 38 -16.81 -2.25 3.25
N SER A 39 -16.32 -3.48 3.44
CA SER A 39 -17.03 -4.57 4.10
C SER A 39 -16.42 -4.86 5.46
N VAL A 40 -17.20 -4.70 6.54
CA VAL A 40 -16.71 -4.74 7.95
C VAL A 40 -17.09 -6.01 8.72
N GLY A 41 -17.91 -6.88 8.11
CA GLY A 41 -18.23 -8.22 8.61
C GLY A 41 -17.20 -9.26 8.16
N GLU A 42 -17.65 -10.39 7.63
CA GLU A 42 -16.76 -11.42 7.06
C GLU A 42 -15.91 -10.88 5.89
N GLY A 43 -16.47 -9.95 5.12
CA GLY A 43 -15.76 -9.26 4.03
C GLY A 43 -14.58 -8.38 4.48
N LEU A 44 -14.31 -8.23 5.78
CA LEU A 44 -13.09 -7.57 6.28
C LEU A 44 -11.81 -8.23 5.75
N GLY A 45 -11.87 -9.55 5.50
CA GLY A 45 -10.77 -10.31 4.91
C GLY A 45 -10.61 -10.11 3.41
N ARG A 46 -11.59 -9.49 2.74
CA ARG A 46 -11.57 -9.24 1.29
C ARG A 46 -10.97 -7.87 0.98
N ALA A 47 -9.69 -7.70 1.28
CA ALA A 47 -8.91 -6.59 0.73
C ALA A 47 -8.49 -6.92 -0.72
N TRP A 48 -8.22 -5.89 -1.54
CA TRP A 48 -7.64 -6.07 -2.88
C TRP A 48 -6.18 -6.53 -2.79
N TYR A 49 -5.40 -5.92 -1.91
CA TYR A 49 -4.02 -6.34 -1.64
C TYR A 49 -4.00 -7.42 -0.53
N PRO A 50 -2.95 -8.26 -0.41
CA PRO A 50 -2.99 -9.40 0.49
C PRO A 50 -3.22 -9.04 1.97
N VAL A 51 -4.29 -9.56 2.56
CA VAL A 51 -4.76 -9.25 3.93
C VAL A 51 -3.72 -9.52 5.02
N TRP A 52 -2.80 -10.45 4.77
CA TRP A 52 -1.71 -10.81 5.68
C TRP A 52 -0.56 -9.79 5.72
N ASN A 53 -0.52 -8.81 4.81
CA ASN A 53 0.50 -7.77 4.81
C ASN A 53 0.22 -6.74 5.93
N ALA A 54 1.01 -6.82 7.01
CA ALA A 54 0.82 -6.02 8.22
C ALA A 54 1.68 -4.76 8.30
N GLY A 55 2.46 -4.43 7.26
CA GLY A 55 3.43 -3.33 7.31
C GLY A 55 4.71 -3.65 8.08
N SER A 56 5.00 -4.94 8.32
CA SER A 56 6.18 -5.39 9.05
C SER A 56 7.49 -4.89 8.42
N THR A 57 7.56 -4.79 7.09
CA THR A 57 8.69 -4.21 6.36
C THR A 57 8.97 -2.77 6.78
N TYR A 58 7.92 -1.96 6.92
CA TYR A 58 8.04 -0.54 7.25
C TYR A 58 8.32 -0.34 8.74
N ALA A 59 7.58 -1.04 9.60
CA ALA A 59 7.70 -0.93 11.04
C ALA A 59 9.10 -1.32 11.53
N MET A 60 9.58 -2.51 11.16
CA MET A 60 10.90 -2.98 11.61
C MET A 60 12.04 -2.12 11.05
N ALA A 61 11.93 -1.62 9.82
CA ALA A 61 12.92 -0.71 9.26
C ALA A 61 12.94 0.63 10.00
N ALA A 62 11.77 1.20 10.29
CA ALA A 62 11.66 2.44 11.05
C ALA A 62 12.23 2.31 12.47
N GLU A 63 11.92 1.22 13.18
CA GLU A 63 12.47 0.96 14.51
C GLU A 63 13.98 0.71 14.50
N ALA A 64 14.52 0.17 13.41
CA ALA A 64 15.98 0.07 13.21
C ALA A 64 16.63 1.42 12.87
N GLY A 65 15.86 2.49 12.67
CA GLY A 65 16.32 3.83 12.30
C GLY A 65 16.58 4.02 10.82
N ALA A 66 16.03 3.16 9.95
CA ALA A 66 16.11 3.34 8.51
C ALA A 66 15.22 4.51 8.06
N GLU A 67 15.71 5.24 7.07
CA GLU A 67 14.98 6.35 6.47
C GLU A 67 13.86 5.80 5.58
N LEU A 68 12.63 6.26 5.78
CA LEU A 68 11.49 5.99 4.92
C LEU A 68 11.33 7.09 3.88
N THR A 69 10.66 6.81 2.76
CA THR A 69 10.43 7.74 1.66
C THR A 69 9.04 7.58 1.08
N LEU A 70 8.43 8.70 0.68
CA LEU A 70 7.11 8.77 0.06
C LEU A 70 6.03 7.97 0.80
N MET A 71 6.11 7.89 2.13
CA MET A 71 5.09 7.18 2.91
C MET A 71 3.73 7.87 2.82
N GLU A 72 3.61 9.12 2.36
CA GLU A 72 2.33 9.77 2.02
C GLU A 72 1.64 9.15 0.80
N ASN A 73 2.41 8.48 -0.06
CA ASN A 73 1.85 7.76 -1.18
C ASN A 73 1.06 6.54 -0.66
N ARG A 74 -0.08 6.31 -1.28
CA ARG A 74 -0.98 5.18 -1.03
C ARG A 74 -1.49 4.73 -2.38
N PHE A 75 -1.92 3.48 -2.48
CA PHE A 75 -2.63 3.01 -3.65
C PHE A 75 -4.11 2.79 -3.31
N VAL A 76 -4.99 3.44 -4.08
CA VAL A 76 -6.44 3.22 -4.04
C VAL A 76 -6.84 2.59 -5.36
N PRO A 77 -6.94 1.26 -5.46
CA PRO A 77 -7.39 0.62 -6.70
C PRO A 77 -8.89 0.84 -6.93
N ALA A 78 -9.27 1.15 -8.17
CA ALA A 78 -10.64 1.00 -8.65
C ALA A 78 -10.79 -0.40 -9.26
N ARG A 79 -11.70 -1.21 -8.71
CA ARG A 79 -11.90 -2.62 -9.07
C ARG A 79 -13.39 -2.94 -9.15
N PHE A 80 -13.72 -4.14 -9.62
CA PHE A 80 -15.06 -4.68 -9.45
C PHE A 80 -15.45 -4.61 -7.97
N LYS A 81 -16.64 -4.08 -7.70
CA LYS A 81 -17.12 -3.80 -6.37
C LYS A 81 -17.18 -5.07 -5.52
N ASP A 82 -16.81 -4.93 -4.25
CA ASP A 82 -16.79 -5.95 -3.19
C ASP A 82 -15.78 -7.11 -3.38
N GLY A 83 -15.80 -7.81 -4.52
CA GLY A 83 -14.87 -8.90 -4.81
C GLY A 83 -13.46 -8.44 -5.18
N TYR A 84 -13.33 -7.18 -5.63
CA TYR A 84 -12.09 -6.52 -6.04
C TYR A 84 -11.34 -7.25 -7.16
N GLY A 85 -12.08 -7.88 -8.07
CA GLY A 85 -11.52 -8.51 -9.26
C GLY A 85 -10.71 -7.55 -10.13
N PRO A 86 -9.71 -8.07 -10.87
CA PRO A 86 -8.90 -7.27 -11.78
C PRO A 86 -9.75 -6.63 -12.88
N VAL A 87 -9.39 -5.40 -13.26
CA VAL A 87 -10.04 -4.67 -14.37
C VAL A 87 -9.07 -4.46 -15.54
N GLY A 88 -7.82 -4.93 -15.40
CA GLY A 88 -6.75 -4.69 -16.35
C GLY A 88 -7.04 -5.35 -17.70
N ALA A 89 -7.39 -6.64 -17.70
CA ALA A 89 -7.80 -7.35 -18.91
C ALA A 89 -9.00 -6.65 -19.56
N TRP A 90 -10.04 -6.33 -18.80
CA TRP A 90 -11.24 -5.67 -19.30
C TRP A 90 -10.98 -4.34 -20.00
N PHE A 91 -10.12 -3.48 -19.44
CA PHE A 91 -9.78 -2.20 -20.09
C PHE A 91 -8.79 -2.37 -21.25
N LEU A 92 -7.76 -3.21 -21.08
CA LEU A 92 -6.63 -3.28 -22.02
C LEU A 92 -6.89 -4.26 -23.19
N LEU A 93 -7.48 -5.42 -22.91
CA LEU A 93 -7.78 -6.45 -23.90
C LEU A 93 -9.19 -6.27 -24.46
N PHE A 94 -10.19 -6.19 -23.58
CA PHE A 94 -11.60 -6.12 -23.99
C PHE A 94 -12.06 -4.72 -24.42
N LYS A 95 -11.24 -3.68 -24.16
CA LYS A 95 -11.56 -2.27 -24.46
C LYS A 95 -12.89 -1.82 -23.84
N ALA A 96 -13.26 -2.39 -22.70
CA ALA A 96 -14.46 -2.03 -21.98
C ALA A 96 -14.42 -0.56 -21.52
N LYS A 97 -15.57 0.11 -21.53
CA LYS A 97 -15.71 1.47 -21.04
C LYS A 97 -16.23 1.48 -19.61
N SER A 98 -15.84 2.49 -18.84
CA SER A 98 -16.42 2.74 -17.51
C SER A 98 -17.44 3.86 -17.60
N MET A 99 -18.66 3.59 -17.15
CA MET A 99 -19.81 4.47 -17.33
C MET A 99 -20.40 4.87 -15.98
N ASN A 100 -21.01 6.06 -15.88
CA ASN A 100 -21.83 6.42 -14.73
C ASN A 100 -23.27 5.87 -14.84
N ALA A 101 -24.12 6.11 -13.85
CA ALA A 101 -25.50 5.61 -13.83
C ALA A 101 -26.39 6.14 -14.97
N PHE A 102 -25.95 7.18 -15.68
CA PHE A 102 -26.66 7.78 -16.81
C PHE A 102 -26.16 7.27 -18.16
N GLY A 103 -25.27 6.28 -18.18
CA GLY A 103 -24.70 5.75 -19.42
C GLY A 103 -23.73 6.73 -20.09
N GLU A 104 -23.09 7.62 -19.34
CA GLU A 104 -22.05 8.51 -19.86
C GLU A 104 -20.66 7.96 -19.55
N ASP A 105 -19.76 8.06 -20.53
CA ASP A 105 -18.32 7.88 -20.35
C ASP A 105 -17.77 9.07 -19.56
N TYR A 106 -17.72 8.93 -18.24
CA TYR A 106 -17.34 10.03 -17.36
C TYR A 106 -15.87 10.40 -17.48
N GLN A 107 -15.01 9.49 -17.95
CA GLN A 107 -13.60 9.78 -18.14
C GLN A 107 -13.41 10.75 -19.31
N GLU A 108 -14.11 10.52 -20.42
CA GLU A 108 -14.13 11.42 -21.57
C GLU A 108 -14.81 12.75 -21.22
N LYS A 109 -16.01 12.68 -20.63
CA LYS A 109 -16.81 13.87 -20.26
C LYS A 109 -16.06 14.83 -19.33
N ASN A 110 -15.37 14.30 -18.32
CA ASN A 110 -14.74 15.09 -17.27
C ASN A 110 -13.23 15.30 -17.51
N TYR A 111 -12.68 14.89 -18.66
CA TYR A 111 -11.24 14.98 -18.93
C TYR A 111 -10.71 16.41 -18.78
N ALA A 112 -11.45 17.41 -19.28
CA ALA A 112 -11.08 18.81 -19.23
C ALA A 112 -10.96 19.37 -17.79
N ASP A 113 -11.61 18.74 -16.81
CA ASP A 113 -11.51 19.17 -15.41
C ASP A 113 -10.10 18.97 -14.84
N LEU A 114 -9.31 18.03 -15.37
CA LEU A 114 -7.95 17.78 -14.91
C LEU A 114 -7.02 18.97 -15.20
N ALA A 115 -7.15 19.57 -16.38
CA ALA A 115 -6.43 20.78 -16.73
C ALA A 115 -6.87 21.95 -15.86
N ALA A 116 -8.18 22.10 -15.62
CA ALA A 116 -8.72 23.14 -14.74
C ALA A 116 -8.24 23.01 -13.28
N ALA A 117 -7.92 21.79 -12.84
CA ALA A 117 -7.35 21.50 -11.53
C ALA A 117 -5.80 21.61 -11.47
N GLY A 118 -5.14 22.03 -12.56
CA GLY A 118 -3.68 22.23 -12.61
C GLY A 118 -2.86 20.98 -12.91
N TYR A 119 -3.48 19.92 -13.45
CA TYR A 119 -2.80 18.67 -13.80
C TYR A 119 -2.53 18.50 -15.30
N ASP A 120 -2.65 19.56 -16.10
CA ASP A 120 -2.39 19.56 -17.54
C ASP A 120 -1.01 18.99 -17.90
N GLY A 121 0.04 19.34 -17.13
CA GLY A 121 1.38 18.78 -17.28
C GLY A 121 1.52 17.28 -16.96
N TYR A 122 0.45 16.65 -16.46
CA TYR A 122 0.39 15.26 -16.00
C TYR A 122 -0.66 14.41 -16.73
N THR A 123 -1.35 14.94 -17.75
CA THR A 123 -2.45 14.24 -18.45
C THR A 123 -2.15 13.88 -19.90
N ALA A 124 -1.05 14.37 -20.47
CA ALA A 124 -0.75 14.18 -21.89
C ALA A 124 -0.39 12.72 -22.21
N GLY A 125 -1.01 12.13 -23.24
CA GLY A 125 -0.72 10.76 -23.69
C GLY A 125 -0.87 9.70 -22.58
N PHE A 126 0.16 8.88 -22.40
CA PHE A 126 0.20 7.83 -21.37
C PHE A 126 0.54 8.36 -19.96
N GLN A 127 0.69 9.68 -19.78
CA GLN A 127 1.11 10.28 -18.52
C GLN A 127 -0.01 10.32 -17.47
N MET A 128 -1.27 10.16 -17.88
CA MET A 128 -2.39 10.19 -16.95
C MET A 128 -2.26 9.05 -15.93
N GLY A 129 -1.88 9.42 -14.71
CA GLY A 129 -1.72 8.51 -13.58
C GLY A 129 -3.04 7.89 -13.15
N THR A 130 -2.97 6.72 -12.52
CA THR A 130 -4.16 6.02 -11.99
C THR A 130 -4.92 6.84 -10.97
N CYS A 131 -4.24 7.69 -10.19
CA CYS A 131 -4.89 8.63 -9.27
C CYS A 131 -5.81 9.61 -10.00
N LEU A 132 -5.41 10.18 -11.14
CA LEU A 132 -6.24 11.11 -11.93
C LEU A 132 -7.49 10.43 -12.49
N ARG A 133 -7.40 9.17 -12.93
CA ARG A 133 -8.60 8.38 -13.31
C ARG A 133 -9.56 8.21 -12.13
N ASN A 134 -9.03 7.88 -10.95
CA ASN A 134 -9.85 7.82 -9.74
C ASN A 134 -10.45 9.18 -9.37
N HIS A 135 -9.75 10.28 -9.61
CA HIS A 135 -10.26 11.63 -9.34
C HIS A 135 -11.55 11.89 -10.11
N LEU A 136 -11.59 11.55 -11.41
CA LEU A 136 -12.80 11.66 -12.24
C LEU A 136 -13.93 10.75 -11.73
N MET A 137 -13.62 9.52 -11.33
CA MET A 137 -14.60 8.60 -10.74
C MET A 137 -15.18 9.13 -9.43
N ILE A 138 -14.33 9.66 -8.55
CA ILE A 138 -14.75 10.23 -7.25
C ILE A 138 -15.59 11.50 -7.45
N LYS A 139 -15.35 12.30 -8.50
CA LYS A 139 -16.21 13.44 -8.88
C LYS A 139 -17.64 12.96 -9.14
N GLU A 140 -17.83 11.92 -9.95
CA GLU A 140 -19.15 11.36 -10.23
C GLU A 140 -19.83 10.82 -8.96
N MET A 141 -19.07 10.12 -8.11
CA MET A 141 -19.57 9.62 -6.82
C MET A 141 -20.04 10.76 -5.91
N LYS A 142 -19.24 11.84 -5.79
CA LYS A 142 -19.58 13.04 -4.99
C LYS A 142 -20.82 13.76 -5.51
N ALA A 143 -21.01 13.77 -6.82
CA ALA A 143 -22.18 14.37 -7.47
C ALA A 143 -23.43 13.48 -7.42
N GLY A 144 -23.37 12.30 -6.79
CA GLY A 144 -24.50 11.37 -6.71
C GLY A 144 -24.85 10.72 -8.05
N ARG A 145 -23.87 10.60 -8.97
CA ARG A 145 -24.06 10.07 -10.32
C ARG A 145 -23.63 8.60 -10.47
N GLY A 146 -23.27 7.96 -9.35
CA GLY A 146 -23.09 6.51 -9.29
C GLY A 146 -24.43 5.75 -9.33
N PRO A 147 -24.40 4.41 -9.41
CA PRO A 147 -23.22 3.54 -9.43
C PRO A 147 -22.33 3.75 -10.66
N ILE A 148 -21.05 3.41 -10.52
CA ILE A 148 -20.11 3.40 -11.64
C ILE A 148 -20.05 1.98 -12.15
N PHE A 149 -20.20 1.78 -13.45
CA PHE A 149 -20.22 0.48 -14.10
C PHE A 149 -19.04 0.30 -15.03
N ILE A 150 -18.68 -0.95 -15.30
CA ILE A 150 -17.90 -1.34 -16.47
C ILE A 150 -18.80 -2.08 -17.45
N ASP A 151 -18.86 -1.60 -18.68
CA ASP A 151 -19.73 -2.13 -19.74
C ASP A 151 -19.11 -3.37 -20.40
N THR A 152 -19.11 -4.48 -19.64
CA THR A 152 -18.64 -5.78 -20.12
C THR A 152 -19.50 -6.35 -21.25
N PRO A 153 -20.85 -6.21 -21.27
CA PRO A 153 -21.68 -6.75 -22.35
C PRO A 153 -21.34 -6.15 -23.71
N THR A 154 -21.25 -4.81 -23.81
CA THR A 154 -20.92 -4.15 -25.07
C THR A 154 -19.49 -4.47 -25.51
N ALA A 155 -18.55 -4.56 -24.57
CA ALA A 155 -17.16 -4.92 -24.86
C ALA A 155 -17.05 -6.33 -25.46
N MET A 156 -17.72 -7.31 -24.86
CA MET A 156 -17.75 -8.69 -25.34
C MET A 156 -18.48 -8.81 -26.69
N ALA A 157 -19.63 -8.13 -26.84
CA ALA A 157 -20.39 -8.13 -28.09
C ALA A 157 -19.56 -7.58 -29.26
N LYS A 158 -18.87 -6.44 -29.07
CA LYS A 158 -18.00 -5.85 -30.10
C LYS A 158 -16.84 -6.73 -30.52
N LEU A 159 -16.22 -7.42 -29.56
CA LEU A 159 -15.17 -8.40 -29.88
C LEU A 159 -15.72 -9.60 -30.64
N ALA A 160 -16.92 -10.05 -30.29
CA ALA A 160 -17.57 -11.19 -30.92
C ALA A 160 -17.97 -10.96 -32.39
N GLU A 161 -18.15 -9.70 -32.83
CA GLU A 161 -18.56 -9.36 -34.21
C GLU A 161 -17.65 -9.97 -35.30
N ASN A 162 -16.36 -10.17 -34.99
CA ASN A 162 -15.36 -10.68 -35.92
C ASN A 162 -14.81 -12.06 -35.53
N MET A 163 -15.53 -12.81 -34.70
CA MET A 163 -15.08 -14.10 -34.15
C MET A 163 -16.03 -15.26 -34.48
N THR A 164 -15.49 -16.46 -34.62
CA THR A 164 -16.26 -17.70 -34.70
C THR A 164 -16.86 -18.09 -33.34
N PRO A 165 -17.89 -18.94 -33.28
CA PRO A 165 -18.44 -19.42 -32.01
C PRO A 165 -17.43 -20.09 -31.08
N LYS A 166 -16.39 -20.73 -31.64
CA LYS A 166 -15.31 -21.36 -30.86
C LYS A 166 -14.39 -20.30 -30.23
N GLU A 167 -14.09 -19.23 -30.97
CA GLU A 167 -13.27 -18.11 -30.47
C GLU A 167 -14.01 -17.31 -29.41
N ILE A 168 -15.32 -17.09 -29.57
CA ILE A 168 -16.16 -16.44 -28.54
C ILE A 168 -16.12 -17.22 -27.22
N LYS A 169 -16.27 -18.56 -27.28
CA LYS A 169 -16.19 -19.40 -26.09
C LYS A 169 -14.79 -19.39 -25.45
N HIS A 170 -13.74 -19.24 -26.25
CA HIS A 170 -12.38 -19.11 -25.74
C HIS A 170 -12.17 -17.76 -25.05
N LEU A 171 -12.66 -16.67 -25.65
CA LEU A 171 -12.64 -15.32 -25.09
C LEU A 171 -13.38 -15.23 -23.75
N GLU A 172 -14.53 -15.90 -23.64
CA GLU A 172 -15.26 -16.03 -22.37
C GLU A 172 -14.42 -16.77 -21.32
N ALA A 173 -13.75 -17.86 -21.71
CA ALA A 173 -12.85 -18.58 -20.82
C ALA A 173 -11.67 -17.71 -20.35
N GLU A 174 -11.07 -16.89 -21.24
CA GLU A 174 -10.01 -15.94 -20.89
C GLU A 174 -10.51 -14.87 -19.90
N ALA A 175 -11.73 -14.37 -20.09
CA ALA A 175 -12.35 -13.42 -19.16
C ALA A 175 -12.55 -14.01 -17.75
N TRP A 176 -12.94 -15.28 -17.67
CA TRP A 176 -13.04 -16.01 -16.39
C TRP A 176 -11.67 -16.37 -15.81
N GLU A 177 -10.69 -16.73 -16.64
CA GLU A 177 -9.32 -17.06 -16.23
C GLU A 177 -8.65 -15.87 -15.54
N ASP A 178 -8.86 -14.63 -16.02
CA ASP A 178 -8.39 -13.39 -15.35
C ASP A 178 -8.84 -13.31 -13.88
N PHE A 179 -10.01 -13.88 -13.54
CA PHE A 179 -10.46 -13.94 -12.14
C PHE A 179 -10.02 -15.21 -11.43
N LEU A 180 -10.09 -16.38 -12.08
CA LEU A 180 -9.78 -17.66 -11.47
C LEU A 180 -8.30 -17.77 -11.09
N ASP A 181 -7.41 -17.14 -11.85
CA ASP A 181 -5.96 -17.18 -11.61
C ASP A 181 -5.48 -16.27 -10.48
N MET A 182 -6.23 -15.22 -10.14
CA MET A 182 -5.76 -14.24 -9.14
C MET A 182 -6.79 -13.72 -8.15
N THR A 183 -8.10 -13.80 -8.41
CA THR A 183 -9.14 -13.24 -7.53
C THR A 183 -10.45 -14.04 -7.61
N ILE A 184 -10.42 -15.29 -7.15
CA ILE A 184 -11.61 -16.18 -7.04
C ILE A 184 -12.76 -15.53 -6.25
N GLY A 185 -12.45 -14.60 -5.33
CA GLY A 185 -13.47 -13.83 -4.60
C GLY A 185 -14.43 -13.08 -5.53
N GLN A 186 -13.96 -12.59 -6.69
CA GLN A 186 -14.83 -11.93 -7.66
C GLN A 186 -15.76 -12.92 -8.37
N CYS A 187 -15.27 -14.13 -8.69
CA CYS A 187 -16.13 -15.19 -9.22
C CYS A 187 -17.27 -15.53 -8.26
N GLY A 188 -16.97 -15.59 -6.95
CA GLY A 188 -17.97 -15.80 -5.92
C GLY A 188 -19.03 -14.70 -5.85
N VAL A 189 -18.64 -13.44 -6.05
CA VAL A 189 -19.58 -12.30 -6.13
C VAL A 189 -20.48 -12.43 -7.35
N TRP A 190 -19.92 -12.65 -8.54
CA TRP A 190 -20.72 -12.81 -9.76
C TRP A 190 -21.67 -14.00 -9.69
N ALA A 191 -21.21 -15.15 -9.18
CA ALA A 191 -22.08 -16.30 -8.97
C ALA A 191 -23.17 -16.02 -7.93
N GLY A 192 -22.84 -15.35 -6.83
CA GLY A 192 -23.79 -15.01 -5.76
C GLY A 192 -24.85 -13.99 -6.17
N GLU A 193 -24.54 -13.12 -7.13
CA GLU A 193 -25.43 -12.07 -7.64
C GLU A 193 -26.08 -12.42 -8.99
N ASN A 194 -25.81 -13.61 -9.54
CA ASN A 194 -26.25 -14.05 -10.88
C ASN A 194 -25.83 -13.06 -11.99
N ILE A 195 -24.58 -12.59 -11.93
CA ILE A 195 -24.00 -11.71 -12.95
C ILE A 195 -23.36 -12.58 -14.03
N GLU A 196 -23.83 -12.39 -15.26
CA GLU A 196 -23.23 -12.96 -16.47
C GLU A 196 -22.60 -11.79 -17.25
N PRO A 197 -21.27 -11.78 -17.46
CA PRO A 197 -20.55 -10.60 -17.94
C PRO A 197 -20.93 -10.18 -19.37
N ASP A 198 -21.51 -11.07 -20.16
CA ASP A 198 -22.05 -10.84 -21.50
C ASP A 198 -23.47 -10.25 -21.49
N LYS A 199 -24.16 -10.25 -20.34
CA LYS A 199 -25.56 -9.82 -20.21
C LYS A 199 -25.75 -8.60 -19.32
N SER A 200 -24.98 -8.48 -18.24
CA SER A 200 -25.10 -7.37 -17.29
C SER A 200 -23.75 -6.73 -17.00
N MET A 201 -23.79 -5.40 -16.86
CA MET A 201 -22.63 -4.64 -16.39
C MET A 201 -22.36 -4.96 -14.92
N SER A 202 -21.11 -4.80 -14.49
CA SER A 202 -20.73 -4.91 -13.09
C SER A 202 -20.31 -3.56 -12.52
N GLU A 203 -20.56 -3.35 -11.23
CA GLU A 203 -20.16 -2.13 -10.53
C GLU A 203 -18.65 -2.07 -10.32
N LEU A 204 -18.08 -0.86 -10.45
CA LEU A 204 -16.73 -0.50 -10.06
C LEU A 204 -16.75 0.33 -8.78
N MET A 205 -15.72 0.15 -7.95
CA MET A 205 -15.57 0.91 -6.71
C MET A 205 -14.09 1.15 -6.40
N PRO A 206 -13.67 2.38 -6.02
CA PRO A 206 -12.36 2.59 -5.43
C PRO A 206 -12.34 1.98 -4.03
N THR A 207 -11.33 1.17 -3.70
CA THR A 207 -11.25 0.49 -2.39
C THR A 207 -10.83 1.42 -1.26
N GLU A 208 -10.66 0.90 -0.05
CA GLU A 208 -9.85 1.56 0.96
C GLU A 208 -8.36 1.66 0.56
N PRO A 209 -7.59 2.61 1.11
CA PRO A 209 -6.17 2.76 0.79
C PRO A 209 -5.29 1.60 1.27
N TYR A 210 -4.26 1.30 0.46
CA TYR A 210 -3.17 0.37 0.80
C TYR A 210 -1.80 1.06 0.75
N LEU A 211 -0.87 0.65 1.61
CA LEU A 211 0.51 1.14 1.62
C LEU A 211 1.41 0.09 1.00
N LEU A 212 2.06 0.41 -0.11
CA LEU A 212 2.86 -0.54 -0.88
C LEU A 212 3.87 0.20 -1.76
N GLY A 213 4.94 -0.51 -2.13
CA GLY A 213 6.07 0.03 -2.89
C GLY A 213 6.31 -0.65 -4.23
N SER A 214 5.69 -1.82 -4.48
CA SER A 214 5.91 -2.61 -5.70
C SER A 214 4.88 -2.40 -6.80
N HIS A 215 3.64 -2.05 -6.46
CA HIS A 215 2.56 -1.86 -7.43
C HIS A 215 2.52 -0.39 -7.91
N ALA A 216 1.35 0.13 -8.28
CA ALA A 216 1.12 1.53 -8.64
C ALA A 216 1.24 2.54 -7.48
N GLY A 217 1.65 2.09 -6.29
CA GLY A 217 2.11 2.94 -5.20
C GLY A 217 3.62 2.83 -5.01
N CYS A 218 4.21 3.77 -4.29
CA CYS A 218 5.65 3.90 -4.12
C CYS A 218 6.07 4.28 -2.68
N ALA A 219 5.25 3.95 -1.69
CA ALA A 219 5.62 4.11 -0.28
C ALA A 219 6.61 3.01 0.14
N GLY A 220 7.66 3.39 0.87
CA GLY A 220 8.59 2.41 1.42
C GLY A 220 9.83 3.03 2.06
N ILE A 221 10.92 2.28 2.01
CA ILE A 221 12.20 2.60 2.61
C ILE A 221 13.09 3.32 1.57
N TRP A 222 13.83 4.33 2.00
CA TRP A 222 14.85 5.00 1.19
C TRP A 222 16.05 4.08 1.02
N CYS A 223 16.31 3.67 -0.22
CA CYS A 223 17.35 2.70 -0.54
C CYS A 223 18.30 3.23 -1.60
N SER A 224 19.55 2.81 -1.46
CA SER A 224 20.63 3.16 -2.37
C SER A 224 20.38 2.59 -3.77
N GLY A 225 20.60 3.42 -4.79
CA GLY A 225 20.64 3.02 -6.18
C GLY A 225 21.96 2.34 -6.58
N PRO A 226 22.06 1.88 -7.83
CA PRO A 226 23.35 1.50 -8.42
C PRO A 226 24.25 2.73 -8.62
N ASP A 227 25.57 2.51 -8.55
CA ASP A 227 26.62 3.52 -8.74
C ASP A 227 27.08 3.64 -10.20
N ASP A 228 26.56 2.82 -11.10
CA ASP A 228 26.94 2.74 -12.51
C ASP A 228 25.94 3.39 -13.48
N LEU A 229 24.92 4.08 -12.98
CA LEU A 229 23.96 4.81 -13.82
C LEU A 229 24.42 6.25 -14.07
N PRO A 230 24.74 6.64 -15.33
CA PRO A 230 25.23 7.99 -15.62
C PRO A 230 24.20 9.08 -15.28
N GLY A 231 24.68 10.17 -14.69
CA GLY A 231 23.86 11.35 -14.39
C GLY A 231 22.99 11.23 -13.13
N THR A 232 23.06 10.12 -12.39
CA THR A 232 22.43 10.03 -11.06
C THR A 232 23.12 10.99 -10.07
N PRO A 233 22.35 11.73 -9.25
CA PRO A 233 22.91 12.52 -8.17
C PRO A 233 23.60 11.67 -7.12
N ASP A 234 24.68 12.19 -6.52
CA ASP A 234 25.43 11.53 -5.44
C ASP A 234 24.53 11.05 -4.29
N HIS A 235 23.46 11.79 -3.97
CA HIS A 235 22.54 11.43 -2.88
C HIS A 235 21.57 10.29 -3.20
N TYR A 236 21.60 9.73 -4.41
CA TYR A 236 20.80 8.55 -4.80
C TYR A 236 21.53 7.23 -4.63
N HIS A 237 22.84 7.23 -4.38
CA HIS A 237 23.59 6.00 -4.16
C HIS A 237 24.56 6.16 -2.99
N TRP A 238 24.58 5.16 -2.12
CA TRP A 238 25.51 5.05 -1.00
C TRP A 238 25.76 3.57 -0.68
N GLY A 239 27.00 3.20 -0.39
CA GLY A 239 27.36 1.83 -0.04
C GLY A 239 26.97 0.82 -1.13
N TYR A 240 25.89 0.08 -0.93
CA TYR A 240 25.48 -1.05 -1.76
C TYR A 240 24.07 -0.87 -2.31
N ASN A 241 23.86 -1.27 -3.55
CA ASN A 241 22.56 -1.19 -4.21
C ASN A 241 21.47 -1.92 -3.39
N ARG A 242 20.31 -1.26 -3.20
CA ARG A 242 19.18 -1.67 -2.35
C ARG A 242 19.45 -1.73 -0.84
N MET A 243 20.61 -1.25 -0.37
CA MET A 243 20.84 -1.04 1.06
C MET A 243 20.05 0.17 1.54
N THR A 244 19.47 0.07 2.72
CA THR A 244 18.82 1.19 3.41
C THR A 244 19.86 2.17 3.98
N THR A 245 19.44 3.20 4.70
CA THR A 245 20.38 4.05 5.49
C THR A 245 20.93 3.34 6.73
N VAL A 246 20.41 2.16 7.10
CA VAL A 246 20.97 1.28 8.14
C VAL A 246 21.93 0.30 7.47
N ASN A 247 23.20 0.33 7.89
CA ASN A 247 24.24 -0.52 7.32
C ASN A 247 23.89 -2.01 7.49
N GLY A 248 23.98 -2.78 6.40
CA GLY A 248 23.69 -4.22 6.37
C GLY A 248 22.20 -4.57 6.27
N LEU A 249 21.29 -3.60 6.37
CA LEU A 249 19.86 -3.81 6.15
C LEU A 249 19.52 -3.47 4.69
N PHE A 250 18.98 -4.46 3.98
CA PHE A 250 18.53 -4.37 2.60
C PHE A 250 17.04 -4.67 2.51
N THR A 251 16.41 -4.28 1.41
CA THR A 251 15.01 -4.58 1.13
C THR A 251 14.76 -4.69 -0.37
N GLY A 252 13.56 -5.09 -0.75
CA GLY A 252 13.13 -5.29 -2.14
C GLY A 252 11.61 -5.33 -2.25
N GLY A 253 11.08 -5.25 -3.47
CA GLY A 253 9.65 -5.34 -3.71
C GLY A 253 8.89 -4.19 -3.06
N ASP A 254 7.93 -4.50 -2.19
CA ASP A 254 7.16 -3.46 -1.46
C ASP A 254 8.00 -2.63 -0.49
N GLY A 255 9.18 -3.13 -0.10
CA GLY A 255 10.00 -2.44 0.88
C GLY A 255 10.79 -1.26 0.29
N VAL A 256 11.16 -1.29 -0.99
CA VAL A 256 11.85 -0.15 -1.61
C VAL A 256 10.83 0.89 -2.06
N GLY A 257 10.89 2.08 -1.46
CA GLY A 257 10.03 3.21 -1.81
C GLY A 257 10.50 3.93 -3.09
N ALA A 258 9.80 5.01 -3.46
CA ALA A 258 10.13 5.92 -4.57
C ALA A 258 10.28 5.28 -5.97
N SER A 259 9.96 4.00 -6.13
CA SER A 259 10.21 3.22 -7.34
C SER A 259 9.11 2.19 -7.59
N GLY A 260 7.86 2.66 -7.65
CA GLY A 260 6.68 1.82 -7.94
C GLY A 260 6.74 1.16 -9.33
N HIS A 261 5.66 0.46 -9.71
CA HIS A 261 5.52 -0.26 -10.98
C HIS A 261 6.51 -1.42 -11.19
N LYS A 262 6.95 -2.05 -10.10
CA LYS A 262 7.75 -3.28 -10.11
C LYS A 262 6.91 -4.51 -10.42
N PHE A 263 5.71 -4.61 -9.82
CA PHE A 263 4.85 -5.80 -9.85
C PHE A 263 5.61 -7.08 -9.44
N SER A 264 5.11 -8.26 -9.83
CA SER A 264 5.71 -9.55 -9.48
C SER A 264 7.13 -9.72 -10.02
N SER A 265 7.33 -9.49 -11.33
CA SER A 265 8.61 -9.68 -12.02
C SER A 265 9.69 -8.69 -11.54
N GLY A 266 9.34 -7.42 -11.39
CA GLY A 266 10.23 -6.39 -10.88
C GLY A 266 10.55 -6.59 -9.39
N ALA A 267 9.60 -7.01 -8.56
CA ALA A 267 9.86 -7.33 -7.16
C ALA A 267 10.83 -8.51 -7.01
N PHE A 268 10.64 -9.57 -7.81
CA PHE A 268 11.57 -10.71 -7.85
C PHE A 268 12.96 -10.26 -8.32
N THR A 269 13.02 -9.44 -9.37
CA THR A 269 14.27 -8.91 -9.93
C THR A 269 14.99 -8.02 -8.93
N GLU A 270 14.29 -7.15 -8.22
CA GLU A 270 14.86 -6.30 -7.17
C GLU A 270 15.41 -7.13 -6.00
N GLY A 271 14.74 -8.22 -5.63
CA GLY A 271 15.26 -9.20 -4.67
C GLY A 271 16.60 -9.80 -5.11
N ARG A 272 16.77 -10.12 -6.40
CA ARG A 272 18.05 -10.62 -6.96
C ARG A 272 19.15 -9.56 -6.87
N ILE A 273 18.83 -8.30 -7.16
CA ILE A 273 19.77 -7.17 -7.07
C ILE A 273 20.25 -6.99 -5.64
N ALA A 274 19.31 -6.96 -4.68
CA ALA A 274 19.62 -6.83 -3.26
C ALA A 274 20.47 -8.02 -2.77
N ALA A 275 20.11 -9.25 -3.14
CA ALA A 275 20.85 -10.45 -2.74
C ALA A 275 22.32 -10.44 -3.22
N LYS A 276 22.59 -10.05 -4.48
CA LYS A 276 23.96 -9.87 -4.99
C LYS A 276 24.73 -8.84 -4.16
N SER A 277 24.07 -7.73 -3.83
CA SER A 277 24.65 -6.63 -3.06
C SER A 277 24.92 -7.02 -1.60
N MET A 278 24.07 -7.84 -0.99
CA MET A 278 24.28 -8.41 0.34
C MET A 278 25.50 -9.34 0.39
N VAL A 279 25.67 -10.21 -0.61
CA VAL A 279 26.88 -11.06 -0.69
C VAL A 279 28.12 -10.19 -0.77
N LYS A 280 28.11 -9.15 -1.61
CA LYS A 280 29.23 -8.20 -1.69
C LYS A 280 29.48 -7.51 -0.35
N TYR A 281 28.44 -7.01 0.33
CA TYR A 281 28.56 -6.41 1.65
C TYR A 281 29.22 -7.35 2.66
N VAL A 282 28.80 -8.61 2.70
CA VAL A 282 29.37 -9.61 3.63
C VAL A 282 30.84 -9.90 3.30
N MET A 283 31.19 -10.00 2.01
CA MET A 283 32.56 -10.25 1.56
C MET A 283 33.50 -9.07 1.84
N ASP A 284 33.00 -7.84 1.70
CA ASP A 284 33.75 -6.62 2.00
C ASP A 284 33.88 -6.38 3.52
N ASN A 285 33.11 -7.12 4.34
CA ASN A 285 33.12 -7.04 5.81
C ASN A 285 33.36 -8.43 6.44
N PRO A 286 34.48 -9.12 6.14
CA PRO A 286 34.70 -10.51 6.54
C PRO A 286 34.81 -10.67 8.07
N ASP A 287 35.42 -9.69 8.74
CA ASP A 287 35.70 -9.74 10.18
C ASP A 287 34.55 -9.24 11.07
N PHE A 288 33.46 -8.74 10.47
CA PHE A 288 32.34 -8.22 11.24
C PHE A 288 31.62 -9.34 12.00
N LYS A 289 31.53 -9.21 13.32
CA LYS A 289 30.78 -10.11 14.20
C LYS A 289 29.59 -9.34 14.77
N PRO A 290 28.34 -9.66 14.37
CA PRO A 290 27.17 -8.97 14.88
C PRO A 290 26.97 -9.24 16.37
N GLU A 291 26.71 -8.19 17.14
CA GLU A 291 26.37 -8.24 18.56
C GLU A 291 25.02 -7.55 18.77
N LEU A 292 24.16 -8.17 19.56
CA LEU A 292 22.85 -7.61 19.90
C LEU A 292 23.01 -6.48 20.92
N ASP A 293 22.23 -5.41 20.76
CA ASP A 293 22.18 -4.28 21.70
C ASP A 293 21.41 -4.61 22.98
N ARG A 294 20.70 -5.74 23.00
CA ARG A 294 19.81 -6.19 24.08
C ARG A 294 20.07 -7.65 24.43
N SER A 295 19.78 -8.02 25.68
CA SER A 295 19.87 -9.41 26.11
C SER A 295 18.76 -10.26 25.47
N VAL A 296 19.04 -11.54 25.25
CA VAL A 296 18.02 -12.49 24.76
C VAL A 296 16.83 -12.56 25.72
N ALA A 297 17.05 -12.41 27.03
CA ALA A 297 15.99 -12.40 28.03
C ALA A 297 15.02 -11.22 27.83
N ASP A 298 15.55 -10.01 27.60
CA ASP A 298 14.71 -8.82 27.36
C ASP A 298 13.89 -8.94 26.07
N ILE A 299 14.48 -9.56 25.03
CA ILE A 299 13.79 -9.81 23.75
C ILE A 299 12.66 -10.81 23.95
N VAL A 300 12.90 -11.92 24.65
CA VAL A 300 11.87 -12.93 24.95
C VAL A 300 10.76 -12.33 25.79
N GLU A 301 11.11 -11.50 26.79
CA GLU A 301 10.15 -10.84 27.66
C GLU A 301 9.22 -9.91 26.87
N GLU A 302 9.78 -9.09 25.97
CA GLU A 302 8.98 -8.21 25.12
C GLU A 302 8.07 -9.02 24.18
N ILE A 303 8.62 -10.04 23.49
CA ILE A 303 7.85 -10.87 22.56
C ILE A 303 6.64 -11.50 23.26
N TYR A 304 6.80 -12.02 24.47
CA TYR A 304 5.74 -12.67 25.24
C TYR A 304 4.92 -11.73 26.12
N ALA A 305 5.20 -10.42 26.14
CA ALA A 305 4.46 -9.47 26.95
C ALA A 305 2.92 -9.58 26.78
N PRO A 306 2.36 -9.73 25.55
CA PRO A 306 0.92 -9.90 25.40
C PRO A 306 0.36 -11.18 26.05
N VAL A 307 1.14 -12.26 26.09
CA VAL A 307 0.76 -13.51 26.77
C VAL A 307 0.75 -13.30 28.28
N ARG A 308 1.75 -12.61 28.83
CA ARG A 308 1.81 -12.30 30.27
C ARG A 308 0.65 -11.40 30.69
N THR A 309 0.38 -10.34 29.94
CA THR A 309 -0.78 -9.45 30.15
C THR A 309 -2.09 -10.23 30.18
N PHE A 310 -2.26 -11.23 29.30
CA PHE A 310 -3.42 -12.11 29.34
C PHE A 310 -3.47 -12.93 30.64
N LEU A 311 -2.40 -13.67 30.95
CA LEU A 311 -2.36 -14.57 32.11
C LEU A 311 -2.57 -13.85 33.44
N GLU A 312 -2.05 -12.64 33.57
CA GLU A 312 -2.16 -11.83 34.79
C GLU A 312 -3.59 -11.30 35.02
N HIS A 313 -4.29 -10.90 33.95
CA HIS A 313 -5.53 -10.15 34.08
C HIS A 313 -6.78 -10.89 33.58
N LYS A 314 -6.66 -12.09 32.98
CA LYS A 314 -7.80 -12.82 32.38
C LYS A 314 -8.97 -13.05 33.33
N ASP A 315 -8.70 -13.19 34.63
CA ASP A 315 -9.70 -13.54 35.64
C ASP A 315 -10.34 -12.30 36.31
N TYR A 316 -9.95 -11.08 35.92
CA TYR A 316 -10.52 -9.84 36.46
C TYR A 316 -11.99 -9.64 36.06
N THR A 317 -12.40 -10.16 34.90
CA THR A 317 -13.80 -10.14 34.43
C THR A 317 -14.27 -11.55 34.09
N THR A 318 -15.59 -11.74 34.05
CA THR A 318 -16.21 -13.03 33.65
C THR A 318 -16.18 -13.27 32.14
N ALA A 319 -15.88 -12.23 31.35
CA ALA A 319 -15.78 -12.31 29.90
C ALA A 319 -14.39 -11.86 29.48
N ILE A 320 -13.56 -12.80 29.03
CA ILE A 320 -12.16 -12.54 28.68
C ILE A 320 -11.97 -11.49 27.58
N ASP A 321 -12.99 -11.20 26.77
CA ASP A 321 -12.87 -10.18 25.72
C ASP A 321 -13.28 -8.78 26.20
N VAL A 322 -13.85 -8.66 27.40
CA VAL A 322 -14.27 -7.39 28.02
C VAL A 322 -13.50 -7.22 29.31
N ASN A 323 -12.34 -6.56 29.24
CA ASN A 323 -11.43 -6.41 30.37
C ASN A 323 -10.78 -5.02 30.35
N PRO A 324 -10.75 -4.27 31.46
CA PRO A 324 -10.17 -2.92 31.49
C PRO A 324 -8.64 -2.90 31.53
N HIS A 325 -7.98 -4.04 31.78
CA HIS A 325 -6.53 -4.13 31.88
C HIS A 325 -5.83 -4.43 30.55
N TYR A 326 -6.56 -4.88 29.53
CA TYR A 326 -5.98 -5.16 28.22
C TYR A 326 -6.94 -4.91 27.07
N ILE A 327 -6.38 -4.86 25.86
CA ILE A 327 -7.13 -4.81 24.59
C ILE A 327 -6.83 -6.06 23.76
N THR A 328 -7.86 -6.62 23.10
CA THR A 328 -7.64 -7.73 22.17
C THR A 328 -7.03 -7.22 20.85
N PRO A 329 -6.24 -8.04 20.12
CA PRO A 329 -5.71 -7.63 18.82
C PRO A 329 -6.81 -7.19 17.83
N LYS A 330 -7.97 -7.87 17.83
CA LYS A 330 -9.11 -7.50 16.98
C LYS A 330 -9.66 -6.11 17.34
N MET A 331 -9.87 -5.82 18.62
CA MET A 331 -10.35 -4.51 19.07
C MET A 331 -9.37 -3.39 18.71
N LEU A 332 -8.07 -3.64 18.89
CA LEU A 332 -7.03 -2.68 18.53
C LEU A 332 -7.01 -2.41 17.02
N GLN A 333 -7.11 -3.46 16.18
CA GLN A 333 -7.17 -3.31 14.72
C GLN A 333 -8.40 -2.50 14.28
N LEU A 334 -9.58 -2.79 14.82
CA LEU A 334 -10.80 -2.03 14.51
C LEU A 334 -10.67 -0.56 14.91
N ARG A 335 -10.03 -0.28 16.04
CA ARG A 335 -9.76 1.10 16.48
C ARG A 335 -8.76 1.81 15.57
N LEU A 336 -7.68 1.14 15.14
CA LEU A 336 -6.74 1.67 14.14
C LEU A 336 -7.47 2.02 12.84
N GLN A 337 -8.22 1.07 12.30
CA GLN A 337 -8.97 1.22 11.05
C GLN A 337 -9.94 2.40 11.08
N LYS A 338 -10.66 2.57 12.19
CA LYS A 338 -11.56 3.72 12.39
C LYS A 338 -10.80 5.05 12.40
N ILE A 339 -9.67 5.12 13.10
CA ILE A 339 -8.85 6.35 13.14
C ILE A 339 -8.34 6.69 11.73
N MET A 340 -7.76 5.72 11.03
CA MET A 340 -7.21 5.96 9.69
C MET A 340 -8.30 6.32 8.69
N ASP A 341 -9.46 5.68 8.78
CA ASP A 341 -10.57 5.92 7.87
C ASP A 341 -11.20 7.31 8.04
N GLU A 342 -11.47 7.71 9.28
CA GLU A 342 -12.19 8.96 9.57
C GLU A 342 -11.31 10.21 9.49
N TYR A 343 -10.00 10.08 9.69
CA TYR A 343 -9.11 11.24 9.83
C TYR A 343 -7.97 11.29 8.81
N VAL A 344 -7.52 10.15 8.28
CA VAL A 344 -6.34 10.07 7.40
C VAL A 344 -6.78 9.76 5.96
N ALA A 345 -7.85 10.42 5.50
CA ALA A 345 -8.37 10.30 4.13
C ALA A 345 -8.78 8.87 3.74
N GLY A 346 -9.61 8.21 4.57
CA GLY A 346 -10.21 6.93 4.20
C GLY A 346 -11.46 7.06 3.32
N ILE A 347 -12.19 5.95 3.21
CA ILE A 347 -13.42 5.87 2.42
C ILE A 347 -14.55 6.72 3.02
N SER A 348 -14.61 6.85 4.35
CA SER A 348 -15.67 7.59 5.05
C SER A 348 -15.68 9.09 4.73
N THR A 349 -14.56 9.64 4.29
CA THR A 349 -14.41 11.04 3.93
C THR A 349 -14.12 11.23 2.44
N LEU A 350 -14.42 10.22 1.61
CA LEU A 350 -14.12 10.23 0.17
C LEU A 350 -12.66 10.65 -0.11
N TYR A 351 -11.76 10.07 0.67
CA TYR A 351 -10.31 10.28 0.62
C TYR A 351 -9.85 11.70 0.94
N GLN A 352 -10.64 12.47 1.69
CA GLN A 352 -10.32 13.84 2.08
C GLN A 352 -9.76 13.90 3.51
N THR A 353 -8.76 14.75 3.72
CA THR A 353 -8.20 15.11 5.03
C THR A 353 -7.70 16.56 5.01
N ASN A 354 -7.31 17.08 6.18
CA ASN A 354 -6.68 18.40 6.37
C ASN A 354 -5.86 18.40 7.66
N ALA A 355 -5.12 19.48 7.92
CA ALA A 355 -4.29 19.64 9.12
C ALA A 355 -5.05 19.29 10.42
N THR A 356 -6.26 19.81 10.62
CA THR A 356 -7.04 19.56 11.84
C THR A 356 -7.43 18.09 12.00
N MET A 357 -7.81 17.41 10.92
CA MET A 357 -8.10 15.97 10.96
C MET A 357 -6.83 15.17 11.30
N LEU A 358 -5.69 15.54 10.71
CA LEU A 358 -4.40 14.88 10.95
C LEU A 358 -3.92 15.06 12.40
N ASP A 359 -4.11 16.24 13.00
CA ASP A 359 -3.80 16.48 14.42
C ASP A 359 -4.65 15.60 15.35
N VAL A 360 -5.92 15.41 15.02
CA VAL A 360 -6.80 14.49 15.75
C VAL A 360 -6.35 13.05 15.56
N ALA A 361 -5.94 12.65 14.35
CA ALA A 361 -5.42 11.33 14.05
C ALA A 361 -4.16 11.05 14.87
N GLU A 362 -3.20 11.98 14.89
CA GLU A 362 -1.94 11.86 15.62
C GLU A 362 -2.18 11.60 17.10
N ARG A 363 -3.01 12.43 17.76
CA ARG A 363 -3.36 12.24 19.17
C ARG A 363 -3.97 10.85 19.42
N LYS A 364 -4.87 10.40 18.54
CA LYS A 364 -5.54 9.09 18.68
C LYS A 364 -4.59 7.92 18.42
N LEU A 365 -3.67 8.04 17.46
CA LEU A 365 -2.65 7.04 17.16
C LEU A 365 -1.62 6.93 18.29
N ASN A 366 -1.24 8.06 18.91
CA ASN A 366 -0.37 8.05 20.09
C ASN A 366 -1.00 7.29 21.26
N MET A 367 -2.26 7.58 21.59
CA MET A 367 -3.00 6.80 22.61
C MET A 367 -3.13 5.32 22.21
N LEU A 368 -3.37 5.02 20.93
CA LEU A 368 -3.46 3.64 20.45
C LEU A 368 -2.13 2.90 20.60
N ARG A 369 -1.00 3.56 20.35
CA ARG A 369 0.35 3.01 20.54
C ARG A 369 0.64 2.73 22.02
N GLU A 370 0.17 3.58 22.93
CA GLU A 370 0.25 3.33 24.37
C GLU A 370 -0.58 2.11 24.77
N ASP A 371 -1.82 2.02 24.28
CA ASP A 371 -2.70 0.88 24.54
C ASP A 371 -2.20 -0.42 23.88
N ALA A 372 -1.42 -0.34 22.79
CA ALA A 372 -0.81 -1.48 22.13
C ALA A 372 0.14 -2.24 23.07
N LYS A 373 0.80 -1.54 24.01
CA LYS A 373 1.64 -2.16 25.06
C LYS A 373 0.85 -2.99 26.07
N LYS A 374 -0.48 -2.84 26.08
CA LYS A 374 -1.43 -3.59 26.91
C LYS A 374 -2.26 -4.58 26.07
N MET A 375 -1.82 -4.92 24.86
CA MET A 375 -2.46 -5.99 24.10
C MET A 375 -2.35 -7.31 24.85
N ARG A 376 -3.37 -8.15 24.72
CA ARG A 376 -3.32 -9.54 25.22
C ARG A 376 -3.09 -10.53 24.08
N ALA A 377 -2.60 -11.72 24.41
CA ALA A 377 -2.59 -12.88 23.52
C ALA A 377 -2.94 -14.15 24.29
N LYS A 378 -4.10 -14.75 23.99
CA LYS A 378 -4.54 -16.00 24.63
C LYS A 378 -3.94 -17.27 24.01
N ASP A 379 -3.43 -17.16 22.81
CA ASP A 379 -2.82 -18.24 22.04
C ASP A 379 -1.76 -17.68 21.06
N ARG A 380 -1.05 -18.58 20.38
CA ARG A 380 0.01 -18.21 19.41
C ARG A 380 -0.52 -17.42 18.21
N HIS A 381 -1.78 -17.61 17.84
CA HIS A 381 -2.40 -16.86 16.74
C HIS A 381 -2.71 -15.43 17.17
N GLU A 382 -3.28 -15.21 18.35
CA GLU A 382 -3.44 -13.87 18.91
C GLU A 382 -2.09 -13.18 19.14
N LEU A 383 -1.03 -13.93 19.48
CA LEU A 383 0.31 -13.36 19.60
C LEU A 383 0.83 -12.84 18.25
N LEU A 384 0.64 -13.60 17.17
CA LEU A 384 0.89 -13.12 15.80
C LEU A 384 0.10 -11.85 15.49
N ARG A 385 -1.20 -11.85 15.79
CA ARG A 385 -2.08 -10.70 15.51
C ARG A 385 -1.72 -9.47 16.33
N ALA A 386 -1.23 -9.64 17.57
CA ALA A 386 -0.76 -8.54 18.40
C ALA A 386 0.44 -7.83 17.74
N TRP A 387 1.47 -8.59 17.38
CA TRP A 387 2.66 -8.04 16.71
C TRP A 387 2.37 -7.46 15.33
N GLU A 388 1.56 -8.12 14.51
CA GLU A 388 1.10 -7.57 13.23
C GLU A 388 0.37 -6.22 13.40
N ASN A 389 -0.46 -6.07 14.44
CA ASN A 389 -1.17 -4.83 14.65
C ASN A 389 -0.28 -3.72 15.21
N PHE A 390 0.75 -4.06 16.00
CA PHE A 390 1.78 -3.11 16.37
C PHE A 390 2.50 -2.56 15.12
N HIS A 391 2.86 -3.45 14.18
CA HIS A 391 3.45 -3.05 12.90
C HIS A 391 2.53 -2.16 12.08
N ARG A 392 1.22 -2.47 12.02
CA ARG A 392 0.22 -1.63 11.33
C ARG A 392 0.15 -0.22 11.94
N ILE A 393 0.26 -0.08 13.28
CA ILE A 393 0.26 1.25 13.93
C ILE A 393 1.47 2.06 13.45
N LEU A 394 2.68 1.50 13.44
CA LEU A 394 3.87 2.25 13.02
C LEU A 394 3.82 2.63 11.53
N ALA A 395 3.36 1.72 10.66
CA ALA A 395 3.12 2.04 9.26
C ALA A 395 2.07 3.17 9.08
N ALA A 396 1.00 3.13 9.87
CA ALA A 396 -0.05 4.16 9.88
C ALA A 396 0.47 5.53 10.34
N MET A 397 1.30 5.56 11.39
CA MET A 397 1.92 6.79 11.89
C MET A 397 2.88 7.39 10.85
N ALA A 398 3.75 6.57 10.24
CA ALA A 398 4.64 7.00 9.16
C ALA A 398 3.86 7.66 8.01
N HIS A 399 2.79 6.98 7.57
CA HIS A 399 1.92 7.45 6.51
C HIS A 399 1.24 8.79 6.84
N MET A 400 0.65 8.89 8.03
CA MET A 400 -0.01 10.11 8.52
C MET A 400 0.99 11.27 8.65
N LYS A 401 2.19 11.04 9.19
CA LYS A 401 3.23 12.06 9.33
C LYS A 401 3.71 12.62 8.01
N HIS A 402 3.90 11.77 7.01
CA HIS A 402 4.26 12.21 5.68
C HIS A 402 3.17 13.07 5.01
N ILE A 403 1.89 12.73 5.22
CA ILE A 403 0.77 13.55 4.71
C ILE A 403 0.68 14.88 5.45
N GLN A 404 0.88 14.89 6.78
CA GLN A 404 0.88 16.11 7.58
C GLN A 404 1.97 17.07 7.11
N PHE A 405 3.16 16.55 6.80
CA PHE A 405 4.30 17.33 6.32
C PHE A 405 4.12 17.86 4.90
N ARG A 406 3.55 17.08 3.96
CA ARG A 406 3.35 17.52 2.57
C ARG A 406 2.14 18.45 2.43
N GLU A 407 2.40 19.72 2.09
CA GLU A 407 1.38 20.78 1.95
C GLU A 407 0.93 20.98 0.49
N GLU A 408 0.54 19.89 -0.18
CA GLU A 408 -0.06 19.90 -1.52
C GLU A 408 -0.96 18.66 -1.71
N THR A 409 -1.72 18.62 -2.80
CA THR A 409 -2.40 17.40 -3.26
C THR A 409 -1.73 16.86 -4.52
N ARG A 410 -0.69 16.05 -4.34
CA ARG A 410 0.07 15.44 -5.44
C ARG A 410 -0.69 14.32 -6.16
N TYR A 411 -1.50 13.56 -5.42
CA TYR A 411 -2.17 12.34 -5.89
C TYR A 411 -3.70 12.43 -5.69
N PRO A 412 -4.38 13.40 -6.32
CA PRO A 412 -5.84 13.48 -6.21
C PRO A 412 -6.46 12.17 -6.71
N GLY A 413 -7.47 11.68 -6.01
CA GLY A 413 -8.06 10.36 -6.26
C GLY A 413 -7.40 9.21 -5.50
N TYR A 414 -6.21 9.42 -4.91
CA TYR A 414 -5.69 8.62 -3.81
C TYR A 414 -5.96 9.27 -2.47
N TYR A 415 -5.68 10.57 -2.34
CA TYR A 415 -6.14 11.41 -1.23
C TYR A 415 -6.21 12.89 -1.65
N TYR A 416 -6.86 13.69 -0.82
CA TYR A 416 -6.96 15.15 -0.97
C TYR A 416 -6.62 15.83 0.35
N ARG A 417 -5.67 16.77 0.35
CA ARG A 417 -5.46 17.75 1.42
C ARG A 417 -6.38 18.93 1.15
N THR A 418 -7.52 19.02 1.81
CA THR A 418 -8.54 20.04 1.49
C THR A 418 -8.11 21.46 1.85
N ASP A 419 -7.12 21.59 2.72
CA ASP A 419 -6.39 22.81 3.05
C ASP A 419 -5.27 23.15 2.04
N HIS A 420 -4.86 22.20 1.18
CA HIS A 420 -3.86 22.36 0.12
C HIS A 420 -4.24 21.54 -1.13
N LEU A 421 -5.32 21.95 -1.83
CA LEU A 421 -5.89 21.17 -2.93
C LEU A 421 -5.06 21.19 -4.22
N ALA A 422 -4.24 22.22 -4.44
CA ALA A 422 -3.43 22.33 -5.63
C ALA A 422 -2.19 21.44 -5.56
N ILE A 423 -1.72 21.03 -6.73
CA ILE A 423 -0.36 20.54 -6.92
C ILE A 423 0.61 21.73 -6.87
N ASP A 424 1.77 21.55 -6.25
CA ASP A 424 2.77 22.62 -6.07
C ASP A 424 4.15 22.10 -6.50
N ASP A 425 4.42 22.19 -7.81
CA ASP A 425 5.70 21.80 -8.37
C ASP A 425 6.87 22.71 -7.97
N GLU A 426 6.60 23.93 -7.57
CA GLU A 426 7.61 24.90 -7.17
C GLU A 426 8.24 24.51 -5.83
N HIS A 427 7.42 24.11 -4.85
CA HIS A 427 7.90 23.84 -3.49
C HIS A 427 7.90 22.36 -3.09
N TRP A 428 7.14 21.51 -3.80
CA TRP A 428 6.86 20.13 -3.40
C TRP A 428 7.22 19.07 -4.44
N LYS A 429 7.90 19.45 -5.53
CA LYS A 429 8.55 18.51 -6.47
C LYS A 429 9.82 17.89 -5.88
N CYS A 430 9.65 17.16 -4.79
CA CYS A 430 10.66 16.50 -3.99
C CYS A 430 10.09 15.22 -3.37
N PHE A 431 10.97 14.31 -2.97
CA PHE A 431 10.59 13.23 -2.07
C PHE A 431 10.42 13.79 -0.65
N VAL A 432 9.47 13.25 0.10
CA VAL A 432 9.42 13.43 1.55
C VAL A 432 10.01 12.18 2.17
N ASN A 433 11.03 12.37 2.99
CA ASN A 433 11.69 11.29 3.72
C ASN A 433 11.53 11.49 5.22
N SER A 434 11.57 10.39 5.99
CA SER A 434 11.50 10.45 7.44
C SER A 434 12.38 9.43 8.14
N THR A 435 12.71 9.70 9.40
CA THR A 435 13.33 8.76 10.34
C THR A 435 12.49 8.69 11.61
N TYR A 436 12.53 7.53 12.28
CA TYR A 436 11.84 7.28 13.54
C TYR A 436 12.84 7.00 14.65
N ASN A 437 12.68 7.65 15.80
CA ASN A 437 13.42 7.32 17.01
C ASN A 437 12.54 6.39 17.87
N LYS A 438 12.94 5.12 18.01
CA LYS A 438 12.17 4.13 18.79
C LYS A 438 12.11 4.45 20.29
N ASP A 439 13.11 5.15 20.82
CA ASP A 439 13.23 5.42 22.26
C ASP A 439 12.33 6.59 22.68
N THR A 440 12.25 7.64 21.86
CA THR A 440 11.37 8.81 22.11
C THR A 440 10.01 8.68 21.45
N GLY A 441 9.91 7.85 20.40
CA GLY A 441 8.72 7.71 19.57
C GLY A 441 8.49 8.88 18.61
N GLU A 442 9.50 9.73 18.38
CA GLU A 442 9.44 10.92 17.52
C GLU A 442 9.78 10.61 16.05
N TRP A 443 9.14 11.36 15.16
CA TRP A 443 9.38 11.32 13.71
C TRP A 443 10.06 12.60 13.26
N THR A 444 11.14 12.49 12.49
CA THR A 444 11.79 13.63 11.81
C THR A 444 11.52 13.53 10.32
N LEU A 445 11.12 14.62 9.66
CA LEU A 445 10.82 14.65 8.23
C LEU A 445 11.67 15.68 7.50
N LYS A 446 11.99 15.40 6.24
CA LYS A 446 12.75 16.30 5.37
C LYS A 446 12.31 16.18 3.91
N LYS A 447 12.55 17.25 3.15
CA LYS A 447 12.46 17.24 1.68
C LYS A 447 13.78 16.72 1.11
N VAL A 448 13.71 15.79 0.16
CA VAL A 448 14.86 15.31 -0.62
C VAL A 448 14.63 15.66 -2.09
N LYS A 449 15.59 16.40 -2.68
CA LYS A 449 15.46 16.93 -4.03
C LYS A 449 15.26 15.81 -5.05
N TRP A 450 14.22 15.95 -5.88
CA TRP A 450 14.01 15.13 -7.06
C TRP A 450 14.82 15.68 -8.24
N VAL A 451 15.38 14.78 -9.04
CA VAL A 451 16.12 15.08 -10.26
C VAL A 451 15.62 14.17 -11.38
N GLY A 452 15.22 14.77 -12.51
CA GLY A 452 14.82 14.03 -13.70
C GLY A 452 16.03 13.50 -14.44
N LEU A 453 16.07 12.18 -14.67
CA LEU A 453 17.21 11.48 -15.30
C LEU A 453 16.91 11.03 -16.73
N VAL A 454 15.65 10.72 -17.02
CA VAL A 454 15.22 10.22 -18.33
C VAL A 454 14.73 11.40 -19.16
N THR A 455 15.41 11.69 -20.27
CA THR A 455 14.94 12.63 -21.28
C THR A 455 13.85 11.97 -22.12
N LYS A 456 12.74 12.68 -22.40
CA LYS A 456 11.69 12.17 -23.28
C LYS A 456 12.28 11.88 -24.67
N GLY A 457 12.11 10.65 -25.16
CA GLY A 457 12.53 10.28 -26.52
C GLY A 457 11.50 10.77 -27.55
N GLU A 458 11.93 11.12 -28.77
CA GLU A 458 11.07 11.61 -29.86
C GLU A 458 10.10 10.56 -30.44
N LYS A 459 10.16 9.30 -29.97
CA LYS A 459 9.30 8.20 -30.41
C LYS A 459 8.85 7.36 -29.21
N GLU A 460 7.94 7.92 -28.43
CA GLU A 460 7.13 7.11 -27.54
C GLU A 460 6.16 6.26 -28.41
N PRO A 461 6.03 4.95 -28.17
CA PRO A 461 5.22 4.08 -29.02
C PRO A 461 3.77 4.58 -29.07
N SER A 462 3.25 4.74 -30.28
CA SER A 462 1.86 5.12 -30.54
C SER A 462 0.92 3.96 -30.24
N ALA A 463 0.67 3.65 -28.97
CA ALA A 463 -0.47 2.84 -28.56
C ALA A 463 -0.75 2.94 -27.06
N MET A 464 -2.05 2.96 -26.75
CA MET A 464 -2.67 2.62 -25.45
C MET A 464 -2.79 3.73 -24.40
N SER A 465 -3.58 4.78 -24.68
CA SER A 465 -4.56 5.34 -23.70
C SER A 465 -5.36 6.55 -24.20
N HIS A 466 -5.50 6.78 -25.51
CA HIS A 466 -6.53 7.72 -25.97
C HIS A 466 -7.89 7.03 -25.92
N THR A 467 -8.59 7.12 -24.81
CA THR A 467 -10.06 7.11 -24.85
C THR A 467 -10.47 8.40 -25.56
N GLY A 468 -10.65 8.31 -26.88
CA GLY A 468 -11.03 9.46 -27.73
C GLY A 468 -10.18 9.70 -28.98
N ALA A 469 -9.21 8.84 -29.32
CA ALA A 469 -8.64 8.87 -30.66
C ALA A 469 -9.57 8.09 -31.60
N GLU A 470 -10.07 8.75 -32.64
CA GLU A 470 -10.69 8.08 -33.79
C GLU A 470 -9.70 7.06 -34.37
N VAL A 471 -10.25 5.91 -34.81
CA VAL A 471 -9.51 4.85 -35.50
C VAL A 471 -8.94 5.36 -36.82
#